data_AF-A0A1I5E9E3-F1
#
_entry.id   AF-A0A1I5E9E3-F1
#
_cell.length_a   1.000
_cell.length_b   1.000
_cell.length_c   1.000
_cell.angle_alpha   90.00
_cell.angle_beta   90.00
_cell.angle_gamma   90.00
#
_symmetry.space_group_name_H-M   'P 1'
#
loop_
_entity.id
_entity.type
_entity.pdbx_description
1 polymer ?
#
loop_
_entity_poly.entity_id
_entity_poly.type
_entity_poly.pdbx_seq_one_letter_code
_entity_poly.pdbx_strand_id
1 'polypeptide(L)' 'MIVNGDTKLNHWKRYEYTLDAYNEKGEKKSLTFTSSKQLREGSYLELYVAPFRGVTYWQEVQPDELPDQVKSVYLK' A
#
# COMPACT_ATOMS: atom_id res chain seq x y z
N MET A 1 3.66 2.87 -2.90
CA MET A 1 4.64 1.98 -3.56
C MET A 1 5.14 0.96 -2.56
N ILE A 2 5.29 -0.30 -2.95
CA ILE A 2 5.88 -1.35 -2.10
C ILE A 2 7.38 -1.12 -1.96
N VAL A 3 7.85 -1.03 -0.72
CA VAL A 3 9.27 -1.02 -0.35
C VAL A 3 9.50 -2.25 0.51
N ASN A 4 10.22 -3.24 -0.03
CA ASN A 4 10.36 -4.54 0.64
C ASN A 4 11.44 -4.57 1.74
N GLY A 5 12.21 -3.49 1.92
CA GLY A 5 13.37 -3.42 2.82
C GLY A 5 13.09 -3.83 4.28
N ASP A 6 11.88 -3.60 4.78
CA ASP A 6 11.48 -3.92 6.17
C ASP A 6 10.41 -5.02 6.27
N THR A 7 10.18 -5.79 5.19
CA THR A 7 9.11 -6.79 5.19
C THR A 7 9.40 -7.89 6.22
N LYS A 8 8.55 -8.01 7.24
CA LYS A 8 8.66 -9.03 8.28
C LYS A 8 7.53 -10.04 8.16
N LEU A 9 7.85 -11.30 8.41
CA LEU A 9 6.85 -12.33 8.66
C LEU A 9 6.35 -12.20 10.09
N ASN A 10 5.05 -12.02 10.27
CA ASN A 10 4.43 -11.98 11.59
C ASN A 10 4.24 -13.41 12.15
N HIS A 11 3.72 -13.52 13.38
CA HIS A 11 3.45 -14.80 14.05
C HIS A 11 2.53 -15.74 13.25
N TRP A 12 1.67 -15.19 12.38
CA TRP A 12 0.78 -15.96 11.50
C TRP A 12 1.41 -16.31 10.15
N LYS A 13 2.73 -16.15 10.00
CA LYS A 13 3.45 -16.35 8.73
C LYS A 13 2.88 -15.52 7.58
N ARG A 14 2.40 -14.31 7.89
CA ARG A 14 1.99 -13.32 6.88
C ARG A 14 3.04 -12.23 6.77
N TYR A 15 3.25 -11.73 5.56
CA TYR A 15 4.10 -10.57 5.31
C TYR A 15 3.37 -9.33 5.78
N GLU A 16 3.95 -8.62 6.73
CA GLU A 16 3.43 -7.35 7.23
C GLU A 16 4.10 -6.18 6.51
N TYR A 17 3.26 -5.26 6.06
CA TYR A 17 3.66 -4.07 5.32
C TYR A 17 3.09 -2.85 6.03
N THR A 18 3.96 -1.91 6.39
CA THR A 18 3.58 -0.58 6.86
C THR A 18 4.05 0.42 5.81
N LEU A 19 3.09 1.00 5.09
CA LEU A 19 3.37 1.88 3.96
C LEU A 19 2.64 3.21 4.13
N ASP A 20 3.28 4.26 3.66
CA ASP A 20 2.66 5.55 3.49
C ASP A 20 1.83 5.55 2.20
N ALA A 21 0.51 5.64 2.37
CA ALA A 21 -0.47 5.76 1.30
C ALA A 21 -0.95 7.21 1.18
N TYR A 22 -1.38 7.60 -0.02
CA TYR A 22 -1.94 8.92 -0.29
C TYR A 22 -3.37 8.73 -0.77
N ASN A 23 -4.30 9.51 -0.21
CA ASN A 23 -5.66 9.52 -0.73
C ASN A 23 -5.77 10.39 -1.98
N GLU A 24 -6.97 10.45 -2.57
CA GLU A 24 -7.26 11.23 -3.78
C GLU A 24 -6.98 12.74 -3.62
N LYS A 25 -6.89 13.23 -2.38
CA LYS A 25 -6.55 14.62 -2.02
C LYS A 25 -5.04 14.84 -1.81
N GLY A 26 -4.23 13.81 -2.00
CA GLY A 26 -2.79 13.84 -1.71
C GLY A 26 -2.44 13.84 -0.22
N GLU A 27 -3.40 13.54 0.67
CA GLU A 27 -3.14 13.46 2.10
C GLU A 27 -2.46 12.13 2.42
N LYS A 28 -1.30 12.23 3.09
CA LYS A 28 -0.50 11.09 3.53
C LYS A 28 -1.16 10.38 4.72
N LYS A 29 -1.25 9.05 4.66
CA LYS A 29 -1.72 8.20 5.75
C LYS A 29 -0.84 6.95 5.83
N SER A 30 -0.29 6.70 7.01
CA SER A 30 0.44 5.45 7.25
C SER A 30 -0.57 4.31 7.50
N LEU A 31 -0.46 3.24 6.71
CA LEU A 31 -1.35 2.09 6.77
C LEU A 31 -0.54 0.81 6.93
N THR A 32 -0.96 -0.01 7.88
CA THR A 32 -0.39 -1.34 8.10
C THR A 32 -1.37 -2.41 7.63
N PHE A 33 -0.89 -3.36 6.82
CA PHE A 33 -1.67 -4.49 6.34
C PHE A 33 -0.80 -5.73 6.19
N THR A 34 -1.44 -6.90 6.06
CA THR A 34 -0.73 -8.17 5.92
C THR A 34 -1.15 -8.95 4.67
N SER A 35 -0.19 -9.57 4.00
CA SER A 35 -0.39 -10.41 2.83
C SER A 35 0.07 -11.84 3.09
N SER A 36 -0.60 -12.82 2.50
CA SER A 36 -0.15 -14.22 2.51
C SER A 36 1.06 -14.47 1.60
N LYS A 37 1.29 -13.58 0.62
CA LYS A 37 2.41 -13.64 -0.32
C LYS A 37 3.24 -12.36 -0.27
N GLN A 38 4.52 -12.47 -0.60
CA GLN A 38 5.36 -11.29 -0.76
C GLN A 38 4.92 -10.49 -1.98
N LEU A 39 4.80 -9.17 -1.82
CA LEU A 39 4.42 -8.24 -2.88
C LEU A 39 5.67 -7.78 -3.65
N ARG A 40 5.48 -7.49 -4.94
CA ARG A 40 6.57 -7.08 -5.81
C ARG A 40 7.04 -5.69 -5.39
N GLU A 41 8.33 -5.54 -5.14
CA GLU A 41 8.91 -4.23 -4.86
C GLU A 41 8.74 -3.27 -6.04
N GLY A 42 8.46 -2.00 -5.75
CA GLY A 42 8.19 -0.99 -6.77
C GLY A 42 6.77 -1.05 -7.37
N SER A 43 5.95 -2.04 -7.01
CA SER A 43 4.54 -2.06 -7.42
C SER A 43 3.72 -1.00 -6.69
N TYR A 44 2.67 -0.53 -7.35
CA TYR A 44 1.66 0.34 -6.76
C TYR A 44 0.48 -0.49 -6.30
N LEU A 45 -0.04 -0.15 -5.13
CA LEU A 45 -1.21 -0.81 -4.57
C LEU A 45 -2.31 0.20 -4.35
N GLU A 46 -3.53 -0.20 -4.69
CA GLU A 46 -4.73 0.44 -4.19
C GLU A 46 -5.16 -0.26 -2.90
N LEU A 47 -5.37 0.51 -1.84
CA LEU A 47 -5.75 0.02 -0.52
C LEU A 47 -7.19 0.39 -0.21
N TYR A 48 -8.02 -0.63 0.03
CA TYR A 48 -9.38 -0.45 0.50
C TYR A 48 -9.37 -0.38 2.02
N VAL A 49 -9.77 0.78 2.55
CA VAL A 49 -9.77 1.05 3.99
C VAL A 49 -11.21 1.13 4.48
N ALA A 50 -11.57 0.26 5.42
CA ALA A 50 -12.84 0.36 6.11
C ALA A 50 -12.70 1.21 7.39
N PRO A 51 -13.72 2.02 7.73
CA PRO A 51 -13.76 2.71 9.02
C PRO A 51 -13.55 1.73 10.18
N PHE A 52 -12.73 2.10 11.16
CA PHE A 52 -12.35 1.32 12.35
C PHE A 52 -11.56 0.01 12.12
N ARG A 53 -11.70 -0.66 10.97
CA ARG A 53 -11.01 -1.91 10.66
C ARG A 53 -9.63 -1.72 10.00
N GLY A 54 -9.37 -0.56 9.40
CA GLY A 54 -8.14 -0.36 8.64
C GLY A 54 -8.23 -1.00 7.24
N VAL A 55 -7.10 -1.48 6.73
CA VAL A 55 -7.03 -2.05 5.37
C VAL A 55 -7.77 -3.41 5.34
N THR A 56 -8.84 -3.48 4.56
CA THR A 56 -9.62 -4.72 4.38
C THR A 56 -9.24 -5.48 3.12
N TYR A 57 -8.79 -4.76 2.09
CA TYR A 57 -8.37 -5.35 0.83
C TYR A 57 -7.30 -4.48 0.17
N TRP A 58 -6.51 -5.11 -0.69
CA TRP A 58 -5.52 -4.42 -1.50
C TRP A 58 -5.41 -5.12 -2.85
N GLN A 59 -5.14 -4.34 -3.89
CA GLN A 59 -4.86 -4.86 -5.22
C GLN A 59 -3.68 -4.12 -5.84
N GLU A 60 -2.95 -4.84 -6.69
CA GLU A 60 -1.85 -4.27 -7.47
C GLU A 60 -2.44 -3.51 -8.66
N VAL A 61 -2.04 -2.26 -8.82
CA VAL A 61 -2.52 -1.35 -9.87
C VAL A 61 -1.34 -0.79 -10.65
N GLN A 62 -1.57 -0.39 -11.89
CA GLN A 62 -0.56 0.27 -12.69
C GLN A 62 -0.41 1.75 -12.32
N PRO A 63 0.77 2.37 -12.55
CA PRO A 63 0.97 3.79 -12.31
C PRO A 63 -0.07 4.67 -13.04
N ASP A 64 -0.49 4.23 -14.24
CA ASP A 64 -1.47 4.93 -15.07
C ASP A 64 -2.88 4.96 -14.47
N GLU A 65 -3.22 3.99 -13.60
CA GLU A 65 -4.52 3.89 -12.92
C GLU A 65 -4.58 4.76 -11.66
N LEU A 66 -3.44 5.30 -11.21
CA LEU A 66 -3.41 6.16 -10.03
C LEU A 66 -4.05 7.54 -10.34
N PRO A 67 -4.71 8.16 -9.35
CA PRO A 67 -5.16 9.54 -9.46
C PRO A 67 -3.99 10.49 -9.75
N ASP A 68 -4.22 11.54 -10.52
CA ASP A 68 -3.17 12.49 -10.94
C ASP A 68 -2.43 13.17 -9.78
N GLN A 69 -3.15 13.39 -8.68
CA GLN A 69 -2.53 13.91 -7.45
C GLN A 69 -1.54 12.93 -6.85
N VAL A 70 -1.87 11.64 -6.83
CA VAL A 70 -1.01 10.57 -6.31
C VAL A 70 0.17 10.32 -7.24
N LYS A 71 -0.06 10.37 -8.56
CA LYS A 71 1.01 10.33 -9.58
C LYS A 71 2.04 11.42 -9.35
N SER A 72 1.61 12.65 -9.07
CA SER A 72 2.51 13.77 -8.80
C SER A 72 3.40 13.59 -7.56
N VAL A 73 2.98 12.74 -6.61
CA VAL A 73 3.77 12.42 -5.41
C VAL A 73 4.81 11.33 -5.68
N TYR A 74 4.46 10.31 -6.47
CA TYR A 74 5.32 9.14 -6.70
C TYR A 74 6.13 9.17 -8.00
N LEU A 75 5.68 9.88 -9.04
CA LEU A 75 6.31 9.98 -10.37
C LEU A 75 7.10 11.29 -10.54
N LYS A 76 7.63 11.82 -9.45
CA LYS A 76 8.36 13.09 -9.44
C LYS A 76 9.83 12.90 -9.82
#